data_AF-A0AAU7VR67-F1
#
_entry.id   AF-A0AAU7VR67-F1
#
_cell.length_a   1.000
_cell.length_b   1.000
_cell.length_c   1.000
_cell.angle_alpha   90.00
_cell.angle_beta   90.00
_cell.angle_gamma   90.00
#
_symmetry.space_group_name_H-M   'P 1'
#
loop_
_entity.id
_entity.type
_entity.pdbx_description
1 polymer ?
#
loop_
_entity_poly.entity_id
_entity_poly.type
_entity_poly.pdbx_seq_one_letter_code
_entity_poly.pdbx_strand_id
1 'polypeptide(L)'
;MSAEAPSRRIELTMHKPWFALYAGIRPTLVLAGRGQPTQWGLGTWQVPADETVTLGVFLFNRLWRFGQAEHTLAPDDLALEYRAPALPFLPGRIRPAPHSRAPRA
;
A
#
# COMPACT_ATOMS: atom_id res chain seq x y z
N MET A 1 8.41 17.91 -25.64
CA MET A 1 9.08 16.71 -25.10
C MET A 1 8.81 16.72 -23.61
N SER A 2 7.88 15.90 -23.13
CA SER A 2 7.63 15.77 -21.69
C SER A 2 8.86 15.10 -21.09
N ALA A 3 9.63 15.84 -20.28
CA ALA A 3 10.65 15.22 -19.47
C ALA A 3 9.94 14.19 -18.58
N GLU A 4 10.30 12.91 -18.71
CA GLU A 4 9.87 11.91 -17.73
C GLU A 4 10.41 12.37 -16.38
N ALA A 5 9.50 12.77 -15.49
CA ALA A 5 9.87 13.05 -14.12
C ALA A 5 10.57 11.80 -13.55
N PRO A 6 11.70 11.96 -12.85
CA PRO A 6 12.39 10.82 -12.27
C PRO A 6 11.41 10.04 -11.41
N SER A 7 11.38 8.71 -11.56
CA SER A 7 10.51 7.82 -10.81
C SER A 7 11.34 6.88 -9.95
N ARG A 8 10.83 6.57 -8.76
CA ARG A 8 11.38 5.58 -7.85
C ARG A 8 10.41 4.44 -7.66
N ARG A 9 10.97 3.25 -7.46
CA ARG A 9 10.21 2.04 -7.12
C ARG A 9 10.05 1.95 -5.62
N ILE A 10 8.83 1.76 -5.17
CA ILE A 10 8.51 1.45 -3.78
C ILE A 10 7.96 0.03 -3.67
N GLU A 11 8.24 -0.58 -2.53
CA GLU A 11 7.67 -1.86 -2.11
C GLU A 11 6.56 -1.59 -1.10
N LEU A 12 5.41 -2.24 -1.28
CA LEU A 12 4.37 -2.23 -0.26
C LEU A 12 3.90 -3.66 -0.01
N THR A 13 4.08 -4.10 1.23
CA THR A 13 3.64 -5.41 1.70
C THR A 13 2.28 -5.30 2.36
N MET A 14 1.29 -6.00 1.81
CA MET A 14 -0.07 -6.02 2.33
C MET A 14 -0.31 -7.27 3.17
N HIS A 15 -0.39 -7.08 4.49
CA HIS A 15 -0.66 -8.16 5.42
C HIS A 15 -2.16 -8.43 5.54
N LYS A 16 -2.55 -9.61 5.08
CA LYS A 16 -3.92 -10.13 5.24
C LYS A 16 -4.13 -10.59 6.69
N PRO A 17 -5.30 -10.35 7.29
CA PRO A 17 -5.66 -10.96 8.57
C PRO A 17 -5.85 -12.47 8.43
N TRP A 18 -5.57 -13.20 9.51
CA TRP A 18 -5.58 -14.66 9.51
C TRP A 18 -6.99 -15.30 9.52
N PHE A 19 -8.05 -14.54 9.83
CA PHE A 19 -9.41 -15.09 10.01
C PHE A 19 -10.29 -14.96 8.75
N ALA A 20 -11.30 -15.83 8.67
CA ALA A 20 -12.09 -16.10 7.47
C ALA A 20 -12.89 -14.91 6.90
N LEU A 21 -13.15 -13.86 7.70
CA LEU A 21 -13.93 -12.69 7.26
C LEU A 21 -13.27 -11.92 6.08
N TYR A 22 -11.99 -12.19 5.80
CA TYR A 22 -11.23 -11.57 4.70
C TYR A 22 -11.04 -12.50 3.49
N ALA A 23 -11.70 -13.66 3.46
CA ALA A 23 -11.74 -14.51 2.27
C ALA A 23 -12.42 -13.77 1.11
N GLY A 24 -11.72 -13.65 -0.03
CA GLY A 24 -12.23 -12.97 -1.23
C GLY A 24 -12.13 -11.45 -1.24
N ILE A 25 -11.70 -10.81 -0.14
CA ILE A 25 -11.46 -9.36 -0.11
C ILE A 25 -10.16 -9.05 -0.86
N ARG A 26 -10.19 -8.05 -1.74
CA ARG A 26 -9.02 -7.52 -2.44
C ARG A 26 -8.71 -6.10 -1.97
N PRO A 27 -7.46 -5.81 -1.57
CA PRO A 27 -7.07 -4.46 -1.25
C PRO A 27 -7.05 -3.57 -2.50
N THR A 28 -7.38 -2.30 -2.31
CA THR A 28 -7.26 -1.26 -3.32
C THR A 28 -6.23 -0.26 -2.84
N LEU A 29 -5.17 -0.07 -3.64
CA LEU A 29 -4.17 0.94 -3.42
C LEU A 29 -4.57 2.21 -4.16
N VAL A 30 -4.51 3.35 -3.51
CA VAL A 30 -4.69 4.67 -4.13
C VAL A 30 -3.35 5.37 -4.10
N LEU A 31 -2.78 5.64 -5.27
CA LEU A 31 -1.54 6.40 -5.42
C LEU A 31 -1.84 7.69 -6.16
N ALA A 32 -1.49 8.84 -5.58
CA ALA A 32 -1.74 10.16 -6.18
C ALA A 32 -3.19 10.32 -6.70
N GLY A 33 -4.17 9.84 -5.92
CA GLY A 33 -5.59 9.88 -6.29
C GLY A 33 -6.05 8.80 -7.28
N ARG A 34 -5.18 7.92 -7.78
CA ARG A 34 -5.55 6.80 -8.66
C ARG A 34 -5.66 5.49 -7.91
N GLY A 35 -6.87 4.94 -7.86
CA GLY A 35 -7.15 3.62 -7.30
C GLY A 35 -6.74 2.48 -8.24
N GLN A 36 -6.02 1.50 -7.70
CA GLN A 36 -5.52 0.32 -8.37
C GLN A 36 -5.83 -0.91 -7.49
N PRO A 37 -6.66 -1.86 -7.96
CA PRO A 37 -6.87 -3.13 -7.26
C PRO A 37 -5.55 -3.88 -7.17
N THR A 38 -5.24 -4.43 -6.00
CA THR A 38 -4.02 -5.21 -5.79
C THR A 38 -4.30 -6.47 -4.98
N GLN A 39 -3.28 -7.31 -4.82
CA GLN A 39 -3.32 -8.55 -4.08
C GLN A 39 -2.69 -8.38 -2.70
N TRP A 40 -3.00 -9.31 -1.80
CA TRP A 40 -2.29 -9.44 -0.53
C TRP A 40 -0.85 -9.91 -0.77
N GLY A 41 0.06 -9.52 0.10
CA GLY A 41 1.50 -9.79 -0.03
C GLY A 41 2.27 -8.61 -0.59
N LEU A 42 3.49 -8.88 -1.07
CA LEU A 42 4.39 -7.87 -1.62
C LEU A 42 3.91 -7.42 -3.00
N GLY A 43 3.75 -6.11 -3.17
CA GLY A 43 3.66 -5.50 -4.48
C GLY A 43 4.72 -4.42 -4.66
N THR A 44 4.92 -3.99 -5.90
CA THR A 44 5.84 -2.91 -6.21
C THR A 44 5.21 -1.89 -7.14
N TRP A 45 5.43 -0.61 -6.85
CA TRP A 45 4.83 0.50 -7.59
C TRP A 45 5.86 1.54 -7.96
N GLN A 46 5.62 2.25 -9.06
CA GLN A 46 6.42 3.40 -9.49
C GLN A 46 5.74 4.68 -9.01
N VAL A 47 6.49 5.54 -8.32
CA VAL A 47 6.05 6.86 -7.87
C VAL A 47 7.09 7.90 -8.27
N PRO A 48 6.72 9.18 -8.44
CA PRO A 48 7.69 10.25 -8.65
C PRO A 48 8.79 10.25 -7.57
N ALA A 49 10.05 10.42 -7.98
CA ALA A 49 11.22 10.36 -7.11
C ALA A 49 11.36 11.61 -6.24
N ASP A 50 11.02 12.78 -6.79
CA ASP A 50 11.27 14.07 -6.15
C ASP A 50 10.03 14.66 -5.48
N GLU A 51 8.87 13.99 -5.62
CA GLU A 51 7.61 14.47 -5.06
C GLU A 51 7.14 13.59 -3.90
N THR A 52 6.46 14.24 -2.97
CA THR A 52 5.76 13.56 -1.88
C THR A 52 4.43 13.05 -2.42
N VAL A 53 4.15 11.75 -2.25
CA VAL A 53 2.95 11.12 -2.79
C VAL A 53 2.07 10.60 -1.66
N THR A 54 0.78 10.91 -1.71
CA THR A 54 -0.19 10.28 -0.82
C THR A 54 -0.50 8.87 -1.31
N LEU A 55 -0.22 7.90 -0.44
CA LEU A 55 -0.58 6.50 -0.58
C LEU A 55 -1.76 6.19 0.35
N GLY A 56 -2.85 5.72 -0.21
CA GLY A 56 -4.02 5.25 0.53
C GLY A 56 -4.24 3.76 0.31
N VAL A 57 -4.63 3.01 1.32
CA VAL A 57 -5.13 1.64 1.16
C VAL A 57 -6.54 1.56 1.67
N PHE A 58 -7.41 0.93 0.87
CA PHE A 58 -8.82 0.71 1.19
C PHE A 58 -9.19 -0.73 0.93
N LEU A 59 -10.03 -1.29 1.79
CA LEU A 59 -10.60 -2.62 1.63
C LEU A 59 -12.09 -2.46 1.35
N PHE A 60 -12.62 -3.32 0.48
CA PHE A 60 -14.04 -3.36 0.17
C PHE A 60 -14.60 -4.73 0.54
N ASN A 61 -15.59 -4.76 1.42
CA ASN A 61 -16.47 -5.93 1.56
C ASN A 61 -17.74 -5.68 0.74
N ARG A 62 -18.57 -6.71 0.57
CA ARG A 62 -19.81 -6.61 -0.23
C ARG A 62 -20.77 -5.49 0.18
N LEU A 63 -20.63 -4.92 1.39
CA LEU A 63 -21.55 -3.92 1.93
C LEU A 63 -20.92 -2.51 2.03
N TRP A 64 -19.64 -2.37 2.38
CA TRP A 64 -18.99 -1.06 2.58
C TRP A 64 -17.44 -1.09 2.47
N ARG A 65 -16.84 0.11 2.46
CA ARG A 65 -15.37 0.31 2.50
C ARG A 65 -14.85 0.40 3.95
N PHE A 66 -13.72 -0.23 4.23
CA PHE A 66 -13.10 -0.23 5.56
C PHE A 66 -11.58 -0.37 5.45
N GLY A 67 -10.88 -0.38 6.58
CA GLY A 67 -9.42 -0.55 6.59
C GLY A 67 -8.68 0.60 5.95
N GLN A 68 -9.32 1.76 5.81
CA GLN A 68 -8.71 2.97 5.27
C GLN A 68 -7.46 3.31 6.08
N ALA A 69 -6.36 3.51 5.37
CA ALA A 69 -5.13 4.04 5.92
C ALA A 69 -4.50 4.93 4.85
N GLU A 70 -4.01 6.09 5.27
CA GLU A 70 -3.31 7.03 4.40
C GLU A 70 -1.93 7.28 4.97
N HIS A 71 -0.95 7.39 4.08
CA HIS A 71 0.42 7.68 4.42
C HIS A 71 1.04 8.56 3.35
N THR A 72 1.80 9.54 3.80
CA THR A 72 2.53 10.47 2.96
C THR A 72 3.92 9.88 2.73
N LEU A 73 4.20 9.40 1.52
CA LEU A 73 5.50 8.86 1.15
C LEU A 73 6.53 9.99 1.05
N ALA A 74 7.51 10.00 1.96
CA ALA A 74 8.68 10.85 1.83
C ALA A 74 9.62 10.30 0.74
N PRO A 75 10.49 11.14 0.14
CA PRO A 75 11.45 10.73 -0.88
C PRO A 75 12.29 9.49 -0.54
N ASP A 76 12.63 9.32 0.74
CA ASP A 76 13.46 8.23 1.26
C ASP A 76 12.67 6.95 1.59
N ASP A 77 11.33 6.99 1.57
CA ASP A 77 10.50 5.82 1.85
C ASP A 77 10.46 4.88 0.64
N LEU A 78 11.26 3.81 0.71
CA LEU A 78 11.35 2.78 -0.32
C LEU A 78 10.50 1.54 -0.02
N ALA A 79 10.15 1.31 1.25
CA ALA A 79 9.39 0.14 1.67
C ALA A 79 8.33 0.51 2.71
N LEU A 80 7.12 0.01 2.51
CA LEU A 80 5.98 0.21 3.38
C LEU A 80 5.30 -1.12 3.70
N GLU A 81 4.64 -1.17 4.84
CA GLU A 81 3.79 -2.26 5.24
C GLU A 81 2.39 -1.74 5.54
N TYR A 82 1.39 -2.33 4.89
CA TYR A 82 0.00 -2.16 5.26
C TYR A 82 -0.47 -3.35 6.07
N ARG A 83 -1.02 -3.07 7.25
CA ARG A 83 -1.68 -4.06 8.08
C ARG A 83 -3.18 -3.81 8.10
N ALA A 84 -3.92 -4.76 7.55
CA ALA A 84 -5.37 -4.73 7.62
C ALA A 84 -5.85 -4.81 9.08
N PRO A 85 -6.95 -4.13 9.43
CA PRO A 85 -7.53 -4.22 10.75
C PRO A 85 -8.06 -5.63 11.05
N ALA A 86 -8.15 -5.97 12.33
CA ALA A 86 -8.80 -7.22 12.75
C ALA A 86 -10.32 -7.18 12.65
N LEU A 87 -10.95 -6.02 12.46
CA LEU A 87 -12.40 -5.88 12.34
C LEU A 87 -12.77 -5.03 11.13
N PRO A 88 -13.84 -5.37 10.39
CA PRO A 88 -14.18 -4.79 9.09
C PRO A 88 -14.81 -3.39 9.18
N PHE A 89 -14.57 -2.65 10.26
CA PHE A 89 -15.04 -1.28 10.49
C PHE A 89 -13.95 -0.40 11.12
N LEU A 90 -12.76 -0.96 11.34
CA LEU A 90 -11.62 -0.23 11.87
C LEU A 90 -10.74 0.30 10.73
N PRO A 91 -9.93 1.34 11.00
CA PRO A 91 -8.91 1.79 10.08
C PRO A 91 -7.77 0.77 9.98
N GLY A 92 -7.12 0.73 8.81
CA GLY A 92 -5.87 -0.01 8.64
C GLY A 92 -4.71 0.76 9.23
N ARG A 93 -3.50 0.20 9.12
CA ARG A 93 -2.27 0.89 9.51
C ARG A 93 -1.23 0.75 8.41
N ILE A 94 -0.64 1.86 8.00
CA ILE A 94 0.54 1.88 7.13
C ILE A 94 1.73 2.25 8.00
N ARG A 95 2.85 1.57 7.81
CA ARG A 95 4.11 1.86 8.49
C ARG A 95 5.27 1.82 7.50
N PRO A 96 6.28 2.69 7.66
CA PRO A 96 7.59 2.49 7.08
C PRO A 96 8.12 1.13 7.49
N ALA A 97 8.55 0.35 6.51
CA ALA A 97 9.27 -0.89 6.74
C ALA A 97 10.75 -0.63 6.46
N PRO A 98 11.67 -1.26 7.21
CA PRO A 98 13.06 -1.30 6.76
C PRO A 98 13.05 -1.92 5.36
N HIS A 99 13.72 -1.26 4.40
CA HIS A 99 13.88 -1.85 3.08
C HIS A 99 14.41 -3.26 3.25
N SER A 100 13.64 -4.24 2.78
CA SER A 100 13.98 -5.66 2.85
C SER A 100 15.21 -5.86 1.98
N ARG A 101 16.40 -5.59 2.54
CA ARG A 101 17.66 -5.85 1.87
C ARG A 101 17.64 -7.35 1.61
N ALA A 102 17.45 -7.73 0.35
CA ALA A 102 17.53 -9.12 -0.06
C ALA A 102 18.81 -9.72 0.56
N PRO A 103 18.75 -10.91 1.19
CA PRO A 103 19.96 -11.54 1.67
C PRO A 103 20.87 -11.73 0.45
N ARG A 104 22.02 -11.06 0.45
CA ARG A 104 23.12 -11.42 -0.45
C ARG A 104 23.52 -12.84 -0.07
N ALA A 105 23.22 -13.79 -0.96
CA ALA A 105 23.93 -15.05 -1.05
C ALA A 105 25.28 -14.81 -1.74
#